data_AF-W7JR44-F1
#
_entry.id   AF-W7JR44-F1
#
_cell.length_a   1.000
_cell.length_b   1.000
_cell.length_c   1.000
_cell.angle_alpha   90.00
_cell.angle_beta   90.00
_cell.angle_gamma   90.00
#
_symmetry.space_group_name_H-M   'P 1'
#
loop_
_entity.id
_entity.type
_entity.pdbx_description
1 polymer ?
#
loop_
_entity_poly.entity_id
_entity_poly.type
_entity_poly.pdbx_seq_one_letter_code
_entity_poly.pdbx_strand_id
1 'polypeptide(L)' 'MEKEEIQFKENIIYVSAINKDGKHYELILNLLRPIIPENCSYSVLQKGLKLKVHKQIKNIIENLKNEHPNFSLHEY' A
#
# COMPACT_ATOMS: atom_id res chain seq x y z
N MET A 1 -26.24 -1.40 -6.48
CA MET A 1 -25.68 -0.65 -5.33
C MET A 1 -24.17 -0.79 -5.46
N GLU A 2 -23.45 0.30 -5.70
CA GLU A 2 -21.98 0.25 -5.80
C GLU A 2 -21.41 0.38 -4.38
N LYS A 3 -20.54 -0.55 -4.01
CA LYS A 3 -19.89 -0.55 -2.69
C LYS A 3 -18.48 -1.09 -2.86
N GLU A 4 -17.51 -0.34 -2.35
CA GLU A 4 -16.11 -0.71 -2.29
C GLU A 4 -15.68 -0.92 -0.83
N GLU A 5 -14.83 -1.92 -0.62
CA GLU A 5 -14.15 -2.12 0.66
C GLU A 5 -12.65 -2.30 0.40
N ILE A 6 -11.85 -1.48 1.09
CA ILE A 6 -10.40 -1.51 0.99
C ILE A 6 -9.83 -1.73 2.39
N GLN A 7 -8.95 -2.73 2.52
CA GLN A 7 -8.22 -2.99 3.76
C GLN A 7 -6.72 -2.96 3.48
N PHE A 8 -6.01 -2.11 4.22
CA PHE A 8 -4.55 -2.06 4.20
C PHE A 8 -4.02 -2.91 5.36
N LYS A 9 -3.05 -3.78 5.07
CA LYS A 9 -2.24 -4.51 6.05
C LYS A 9 -0.77 -4.35 5.68
N GLU A 10 0.13 -4.72 6.60
CA GLU A 10 1.57 -4.48 6.47
C GLU A 10 2.14 -4.85 5.10
N ASN A 11 1.81 -6.02 4.53
CA ASN A 11 2.31 -6.46 3.22
C ASN A 11 1.20 -6.77 2.21
N ILE A 12 -0.05 -6.48 2.52
CA ILE A 12 -1.19 -6.89 1.69
C ILE A 12 -2.23 -5.77 1.61
N ILE A 13 -2.79 -5.55 0.44
CA ILE A 13 -3.97 -4.70 0.23
C ILE A 13 -5.10 -5.57 -0.30
N TYR A 14 -6.23 -5.58 0.41
CA TYR A 14 -7.47 -6.20 -0.05
C TYR A 14 -8.36 -5.14 -0.68
N VAL A 15 -8.89 -5.44 -1.86
CA VAL A 15 -9.86 -4.60 -2.56
C VAL A 15 -11.03 -5.47 -2.95
N SER A 16 -12.23 -5.11 -2.53
CA SER A 16 -13.46 -5.70 -3.02
C SER A 16 -14.40 -4.62 -3.55
N ALA A 17 -15.15 -4.94 -4.59
CA ALA A 17 -16.11 -4.02 -5.20
C ALA A 17 -17.32 -4.79 -5.74
N ILE A 18 -18.50 -4.17 -5.63
CA ILE A 18 -19.75 -4.67 -6.22
C ILE A 18 -20.13 -3.74 -7.36
N ASN A 19 -20.29 -4.30 -8.57
CA ASN A 19 -20.72 -3.51 -9.72
C ASN A 19 -22.25 -3.29 -9.74
N LYS A 20 -22.74 -2.56 -10.74
CA LYS A 20 -24.17 -2.26 -10.87
C LYS A 20 -25.06 -3.49 -11.06
N ASP A 21 -24.51 -4.56 -11.63
CA ASP A 21 -25.20 -5.85 -11.82
C ASP A 21 -25.21 -6.72 -10.54
N GLY A 22 -24.65 -6.22 -9.44
CA GLY A 22 -24.51 -6.98 -8.20
C GLY A 22 -23.38 -8.00 -8.23
N LYS A 23 -22.54 -8.00 -9.28
CA LYS A 23 -21.38 -8.88 -9.38
C LYS A 23 -20.26 -8.40 -8.48
N HIS A 24 -19.76 -9.31 -7.66
CA HIS A 24 -18.64 -9.08 -6.76
C HIS A 24 -17.31 -9.29 -7.49
N TYR A 25 -16.35 -8.42 -7.20
CA TYR A 25 -14.98 -8.47 -7.66
C TYR A 25 -14.05 -8.37 -6.46
N GLU A 26 -13.01 -9.18 -6.46
CA GLU A 26 -11.99 -9.20 -5.40
C GLU A 26 -10.60 -9.15 -6.02
N LEU A 27 -9.72 -8.39 -5.38
CA LEU A 27 -8.31 -8.25 -5.75
C LEU A 27 -7.46 -8.22 -4.47
N ILE A 28 -6.44 -9.07 -4.44
CA ILE A 28 -5.46 -9.14 -3.36
C ILE A 28 -4.10 -8.74 -3.93
N LEU A 29 -3.54 -7.66 -3.40
CA LEU A 29 -2.23 -7.16 -3.78
C LEU A 29 -1.20 -7.54 -2.72
N ASN A 30 -0.31 -8.47 -3.03
CA ASN A 30 0.83 -8.81 -2.19
C ASN A 30 2.00 -7.86 -2.49
N LEU A 31 2.47 -7.15 -1.46
CA LEU A 31 3.51 -6.13 -1.58
C LEU A 31 4.87 -6.71 -1.19
N LEU A 32 5.89 -6.42 -2.00
CA LEU A 32 7.28 -6.84 -1.76
C LEU A 32 7.91 -6.18 -0.52
N ARG A 33 7.35 -5.06 -0.05
CA ARG A 33 7.85 -4.30 1.10
C ARG A 33 6.69 -3.84 1.98
N PRO A 34 6.92 -3.73 3.30
CA PRO A 34 5.89 -3.32 4.23
C PRO A 34 5.45 -1.87 4.00
N ILE A 35 4.19 -1.61 4.32
CA ILE A 35 3.53 -0.30 4.33
C ILE A 35 3.09 0.03 5.75
N ILE A 36 2.78 1.30 5.99
CA ILE A 36 2.19 1.78 7.23
C ILE A 36 0.67 1.87 7.00
N PRO A 37 -0.13 0.87 7.41
CA PRO A 37 -1.53 0.76 7.01
C PRO A 37 -2.36 1.98 7.40
N GLU A 38 -2.11 2.52 8.60
CA GLU A 38 -2.85 3.64 9.19
C GLU A 38 -2.65 4.94 8.41
N ASN A 39 -1.56 5.05 7.66
CA ASN A 39 -1.27 6.20 6.81
C ASN A 39 -1.81 6.03 5.40
N CYS A 40 -2.27 4.84 5.01
CA CYS A 40 -2.77 4.58 3.67
C CYS A 40 -4.21 5.07 3.50
N SER A 41 -4.56 5.44 2.28
CA SER A 41 -5.91 5.89 1.97
C SER A 41 -6.29 5.53 0.53
N TYR A 42 -7.58 5.63 0.23
CA TYR A 42 -8.09 5.45 -1.12
C TYR A 42 -9.10 6.54 -1.48
N SER A 43 -9.32 6.72 -2.78
CA SER A 43 -10.38 7.56 -3.31
C SER A 43 -10.96 6.91 -4.57
N VAL A 44 -12.28 6.88 -4.66
CA VAL A 44 -12.99 6.47 -5.87
C VAL A 44 -13.00 7.64 -6.86
N LEU A 45 -12.70 7.35 -8.12
CA LEU A 45 -12.70 8.30 -9.24
C LEU A 45 -13.79 7.91 -10.23
N GLN A 46 -14.16 8.83 -11.14
CA GLN A 46 -15.14 8.55 -12.20
C GLN A 46 -14.79 7.31 -13.06
N LYS A 47 -13.50 6.98 -13.18
CA LYS A 47 -13.00 5.82 -13.93
C LYS A 47 -12.01 4.98 -13.12
N GLY A 48 -12.38 4.61 -11.91
CA GLY A 48 -11.68 3.57 -11.16
C GLY A 48 -11.26 3.99 -9.75
N LEU A 49 -10.28 3.28 -9.21
CA LEU A 49 -9.84 3.39 -7.82
C LEU A 49 -8.41 3.91 -7.75
N LYS A 50 -8.17 4.93 -6.93
CA LYS A 50 -6.83 5.42 -6.61
C LYS A 50 -6.45 5.04 -5.18
N LEU A 51 -5.32 4.38 -5.03
CA LEU A 51 -4.74 4.01 -3.74
C LEU A 51 -3.53 4.91 -3.43
N LYS A 52 -3.48 5.47 -2.22
CA LYS A 52 -2.32 6.19 -1.69
C LYS A 52 -1.67 5.32 -0.62
N VAL A 53 -0.50 4.78 -0.94
CA VAL A 53 0.20 3.77 -0.13
C VAL A 53 1.49 4.35 0.44
N HIS A 54 1.64 4.34 1.77
CA HIS A 54 2.83 4.85 2.45
C HIS A 54 3.77 3.70 2.83
N LYS A 55 4.97 3.69 2.25
CA LYS A 55 5.97 2.65 2.48
C LYS A 55 6.64 2.84 3.84
N GLN A 56 6.97 1.74 4.50
CA GLN A 56 7.82 1.75 5.67
C GLN A 56 9.29 1.84 5.22
N ILE A 57 9.85 3.06 5.20
CA ILE A 57 11.22 3.33 4.67
C ILE A 57 12.32 3.10 5.72
N LYS A 58 11.99 3.22 7.03
CA LYS A 58 12.97 3.13 8.13
C LYS A 58 13.91 1.92 8.02
N ASN A 59 13.38 0.79 7.57
CA ASN A 59 14.13 -0.45 7.47
C ASN A 59 15.31 -0.38 6.47
N ILE A 60 15.26 0.42 5.41
CA ILE A 60 16.33 0.38 4.38
C ILE A 60 17.60 1.07 4.88
N ILE A 61 17.50 2.28 5.44
CA ILE A 61 18.68 3.01 5.90
C ILE A 61 19.27 2.34 7.14
N GLU A 62 18.43 1.84 8.05
CA GLU A 62 18.89 1.11 9.23
C GLU A 62 19.56 -0.22 8.82
N ASN A 63 18.97 -0.99 7.90
CA ASN A 63 19.61 -2.21 7.39
C ASN A 63 20.91 -1.91 6.66
N LEU A 64 20.96 -0.85 5.84
CA LEU A 64 22.19 -0.45 5.15
C LEU A 64 23.29 -0.05 6.13
N LYS A 65 22.96 0.66 7.21
CA LYS A 65 23.93 0.99 8.27
C LYS A 65 24.39 -0.25 9.05
N ASN A 66 23.50 -1.21 9.26
CA ASN A 66 23.83 -2.47 9.95
C ASN A 66 24.69 -3.40 9.09
N GLU A 67 24.38 -3.57 7.80
CA GLU A 67 25.15 -4.40 6.86
C GLU A 67 26.44 -3.71 6.39
N HIS A 68 26.42 -2.38 6.29
CA HIS A 68 27.56 -1.57 5.90
C HIS A 68 27.79 -0.45 6.92
N PRO A 69 28.61 -0.71 7.97
CA PRO A 69 28.90 0.26 9.03
C PRO A 69 29.47 1.60 8.53
N ASN A 70 30.09 1.59 7.35
CA ASN A 70 30.68 2.76 6.70
C ASN A 70 29.70 3.51 5.79
N PHE A 71 28.44 3.09 5.71
CA PHE A 71 27.42 3.77 4.91
C PHE A 71 27.07 5.14 5.54
N SER A 72 27.28 6.20 4.77
CA SER A 72 26.87 7.56 5.12
C SER A 72 26.01 8.14 4.00
N LEU A 73 24.94 8.85 4.37
CA LEU A 73 24.07 9.54 3.42
C LEU A 73 24.48 11.01 3.42
N HIS A 74 24.93 11.51 2.28
CA HIS A 74 25.18 12.94 2.06
C HIS A 74 23.97 13.53 1.33
N GLU A 75 23.23 14.40 2.01
CA GLU A 75 22.19 15.22 1.40
C GLU A 75 22.85 16.48 0.83
N TYR A 76 22.57 16.80 -0.44
CA TYR A 76 23.03 18.01 -1.13
C TYR A 76 22.01 19.14 -1.02
#